data_AF-A0A1F7X2Z7-F1
#
_entry.id   AF-A0A1F7X2Z7-F1
#
_cell.length_a   1.000
_cell.length_b   1.000
_cell.length_c   1.000
_cell.angle_alpha   90.00
_cell.angle_beta   90.00
_cell.angle_gamma   90.00
#
_symmetry.space_group_name_H-M   'P 1'
#
loop_
_entity.id
_entity.type
_entity.pdbx_description
1 polymer ?
#
loop_
_entity_poly.entity_id
_entity_poly.type
_entity_poly.pdbx_seq_one_letter_code
_entity_poly.pdbx_strand_id
1 'polypeptide(L)'
;MLFWQKITVIIWGIISLVLFIKGLHESKNKRNVYGLTPYLLPWGIFVWGDAVIFGFFWFLISISCLILNNWILFLLIISVFWVVRSYGETIYWFNQQFSKINRNPPKILLFYKYFHNDSVWFIYQIIWQCVTAVSIITAIYLSHLWLKSI
;
A
#
# COMPACT_ATOMS: atom_id res chain seq x y z
N MET A 1 0.92 -4.76 23.56
CA MET A 1 1.39 -5.91 22.77
C MET A 1 2.33 -6.80 23.59
N LEU A 2 2.28 -8.12 23.36
CA LEU A 2 3.27 -9.09 23.85
C LEU A 2 4.64 -8.88 23.18
N PHE A 3 5.71 -9.43 23.76
CA PHE A 3 7.07 -9.28 23.26
C PHE A 3 7.23 -9.73 21.80
N TRP A 4 6.76 -10.95 21.49
CA TRP A 4 6.84 -11.50 20.13
C TRP A 4 6.06 -10.66 19.11
N GLN A 5 4.92 -10.09 19.49
CA GLN A 5 4.11 -9.21 18.64
C GLN A 5 4.89 -7.94 18.26
N LYS A 6 5.55 -7.30 19.24
CA LYS A 6 6.39 -6.13 18.97
C LYS A 6 7.52 -6.46 18.01
N ILE A 7 8.20 -7.58 18.22
CA ILE A 7 9.25 -8.06 17.31
C ILE A 7 8.70 -8.25 15.90
N THR A 8 7.54 -8.88 15.75
CA THR A 8 6.90 -9.06 14.44
C THR A 8 6.64 -7.72 13.74
N VAL A 9 6.05 -6.73 14.43
CA VAL A 9 5.77 -5.41 13.83
C VAL A 9 7.06 -4.66 13.48
N ILE A 10 8.10 -4.78 14.31
CA ILE A 10 9.43 -4.18 14.05
C ILE A 10 10.06 -4.79 12.81
N ILE A 11 10.12 -6.13 12.73
CA ILE A 11 10.68 -6.83 11.57
C ILE A 11 9.89 -6.46 10.31
N TRP A 12 8.55 -6.46 10.40
CA TRP A 12 7.68 -6.05 9.30
C TRP A 12 7.99 -4.62 8.83
N GLY A 13 8.16 -3.68 9.75
CA GLY A 13 8.48 -2.29 9.45
C GLY A 13 9.86 -2.13 8.81
N ILE A 14 10.88 -2.81 9.33
CA ILE A 14 12.25 -2.79 8.78
C ILE A 14 12.26 -3.36 7.36
N ILE A 15 11.64 -4.52 7.14
CA ILE A 15 11.54 -5.11 5.80
C ILE A 15 10.83 -4.13 4.86
N SER A 16 9.71 -3.54 5.29
CA SER A 16 8.95 -2.58 4.48
C SER A 16 9.77 -1.35 4.10
N LEU A 17 10.61 -0.83 5.00
CA LEU A 17 11.53 0.26 4.71
C LEU A 17 12.60 -0.15 3.67
N VAL A 18 13.17 -1.35 3.81
CA VAL A 18 14.13 -1.88 2.83
C VAL A 18 13.47 -2.04 1.46
N LEU A 19 12.23 -2.55 1.42
CA LEU A 19 11.45 -2.68 0.19
C LEU A 19 11.13 -1.33 -0.45
N PHE A 20 10.82 -0.31 0.35
CA PHE A 20 10.63 1.06 -0.12
C PHE A 20 11.89 1.61 -0.80
N ILE A 21 13.04 1.52 -0.12
CA ILE A 21 14.32 2.02 -0.65
C ILE A 21 14.70 1.26 -1.93
N LYS A 22 14.57 -0.07 -1.92
CA LYS A 22 14.85 -0.91 -3.09
C LYS A 22 13.88 -0.62 -4.24
N GLY A 23 12.60 -0.46 -3.94
CA GLY A 23 11.57 -0.11 -4.93
C GLY A 23 11.85 1.23 -5.59
N LEU A 24 12.32 2.23 -4.83
CA LEU A 24 12.74 3.52 -5.38
C LEU A 24 13.95 3.36 -6.30
N HIS A 25 14.94 2.57 -5.90
CA HIS A 25 16.12 2.31 -6.73
C HIS A 25 15.75 1.59 -8.04
N GLU A 26 14.94 0.54 -7.98
CA GLU A 26 14.48 -0.20 -9.15
C GLU A 26 13.61 0.68 -10.08
N SER A 27 12.68 1.46 -9.50
CA SER A 27 11.75 2.29 -10.27
C SER A 27 12.44 3.51 -10.90
N LYS A 28 13.23 4.25 -10.12
CA LYS A 28 13.83 5.53 -10.54
C LYS A 28 15.13 5.33 -11.30
N ASN A 29 16.05 4.53 -10.76
CA ASN A 29 17.41 4.43 -11.30
C ASN A 29 17.48 3.38 -12.42
N LYS A 30 16.87 2.21 -12.21
CA LYS A 30 16.87 1.13 -13.20
C LYS A 30 15.69 1.18 -14.17
N ARG A 31 14.72 2.08 -13.96
CA ARG A 31 13.49 2.20 -14.77
C ARG A 31 12.69 0.89 -14.84
N ASN A 32 12.81 0.04 -13.82
CA ASN A 32 12.24 -1.30 -13.74
C ASN A 32 10.94 -1.33 -12.94
N VAL A 33 10.01 -0.42 -13.25
CA VAL A 33 8.80 -0.24 -12.43
C VAL A 33 7.87 -1.47 -12.48
N TYR A 34 7.85 -2.17 -13.62
CA TYR A 34 7.01 -3.36 -13.87
C TYR A 34 7.71 -4.69 -13.55
N GLY A 35 8.94 -4.69 -13.03
CA GLY A 35 9.63 -5.92 -12.68
C GLY A 35 8.84 -6.69 -11.61
N LEU A 36 8.46 -7.92 -11.93
CA LEU A 36 7.62 -8.77 -11.07
C LEU A 36 8.35 -9.17 -9.78
N THR A 37 7.59 -9.22 -8.68
CA THR A 37 8.11 -9.54 -7.34
C THR A 37 7.23 -10.57 -6.62
N PRO A 38 7.13 -11.82 -7.11
CA PRO A 38 6.19 -12.82 -6.57
C PRO A 38 6.41 -13.10 -5.08
N TYR A 39 7.66 -13.01 -4.60
CA TYR A 39 8.01 -13.25 -3.20
C TYR A 39 7.56 -12.14 -2.23
N LEU A 40 7.12 -10.98 -2.75
CA LEU A 40 6.67 -9.84 -1.94
C LEU A 40 5.14 -9.77 -1.81
N LEU A 41 4.45 -10.82 -2.25
CA LEU A 41 3.00 -10.93 -2.18
C LEU A 41 2.44 -10.68 -0.77
N PRO A 42 3.03 -11.12 0.35
CA PRO A 42 2.48 -10.83 1.69
C PRO A 42 2.32 -9.33 2.01
N TRP A 43 3.08 -8.46 1.35
CA TRP A 43 2.97 -7.00 1.46
C TRP A 43 2.01 -6.37 0.43
N GLY A 44 1.37 -7.18 -0.41
CA GLY A 44 0.53 -6.76 -1.53
C GLY A 44 1.31 -6.23 -2.73
N ILE A 45 2.63 -6.51 -2.79
CA ILE A 45 3.55 -5.99 -3.80
C ILE A 45 3.69 -7.01 -4.93
N PHE A 46 3.24 -6.68 -6.13
CA PHE A 46 3.39 -7.53 -7.32
C PHE A 46 4.49 -7.06 -8.27
N VAL A 47 4.77 -5.76 -8.27
CA VAL A 47 5.85 -5.16 -9.06
C VAL A 47 6.66 -4.15 -8.23
N TRP A 48 7.85 -3.76 -8.71
CA TRP A 48 8.69 -2.78 -8.00
C TRP A 48 8.04 -1.42 -7.77
N GLY A 49 7.13 -0.98 -8.64
CA GLY A 49 6.32 0.22 -8.41
C GLY A 49 5.48 0.14 -7.13
N ASP A 50 4.90 -1.03 -6.86
CA ASP A 50 4.12 -1.28 -5.64
C ASP A 50 5.00 -1.17 -4.39
N ALA A 51 6.25 -1.63 -4.47
CA ALA A 51 7.18 -1.63 -3.34
C ALA A 51 7.47 -0.21 -2.84
N VAL A 52 7.43 0.80 -3.72
CA VAL A 52 7.57 2.20 -3.32
C VAL A 52 6.40 2.64 -2.44
N ILE A 53 5.17 2.37 -2.87
CA ILE A 53 4.00 2.88 -2.16
C ILE A 53 3.67 2.02 -0.95
N PHE A 54 3.58 0.70 -1.12
CA PHE A 54 3.25 -0.22 -0.04
C PHE A 54 4.40 -0.39 0.96
N GLY A 55 5.65 -0.34 0.53
CA GLY A 55 6.79 -0.34 1.47
C GLY A 55 6.76 0.86 2.42
N PHE A 56 6.49 2.06 1.89
CA PHE A 56 6.35 3.25 2.72
C PHE A 56 5.10 3.20 3.61
N PHE A 57 3.96 2.77 3.06
CA PHE A 57 2.72 2.58 3.81
C PHE A 57 2.92 1.62 4.99
N TRP A 58 3.46 0.42 4.75
CA TRP A 58 3.66 -0.58 5.79
C TRP A 58 4.66 -0.13 6.86
N PHE A 59 5.70 0.62 6.49
CA PHE A 59 6.62 1.21 7.44
C PHE A 59 5.90 2.19 8.39
N LEU A 60 5.07 3.10 7.85
CA LEU A 60 4.30 4.05 8.65
C LEU A 60 3.27 3.35 9.55
N ILE A 61 2.59 2.32 9.04
CA ILE A 61 1.65 1.51 9.82
C ILE A 61 2.36 0.81 10.97
N SER A 62 3.53 0.21 10.73
CA SER A 62 4.33 -0.44 11.76
C SER A 62 4.72 0.55 12.87
N ILE A 63 5.21 1.74 12.51
CA ILE A 63 5.53 2.80 13.49
C ILE A 63 4.29 3.18 14.29
N SER A 64 3.17 3.46 13.61
CA SER A 64 1.93 3.89 14.25
C SER A 64 1.41 2.85 15.24
N CYS A 65 1.43 1.57 14.86
CA CYS A 65 1.00 0.48 15.74
C CYS A 65 1.92 0.33 16.96
N LEU A 66 3.24 0.46 16.78
CA LEU A 66 4.21 0.41 17.87
C LEU A 66 3.99 1.55 18.87
N ILE A 67 3.77 2.77 18.40
CA ILE A 67 3.47 3.95 19.23
C ILE A 67 2.17 3.72 20.02
N LEU A 68 1.13 3.22 19.36
CA LEU A 68 -0.17 2.94 20.00
C LEU A 68 -0.17 1.65 20.84
N ASN A 69 0.90 0.87 20.81
CA ASN A 69 1.05 -0.43 21.48
C ASN A 69 -0.14 -1.40 21.24
N ASN A 70 -0.77 -1.32 20.07
CA ASN A 70 -2.01 -2.02 19.75
C ASN A 70 -1.82 -3.06 18.62
N TRP A 71 -1.76 -4.35 18.99
CA TRP A 71 -1.57 -5.46 18.07
C TRP A 71 -2.81 -5.73 17.20
N ILE A 72 -4.01 -5.57 17.77
CA ILE A 72 -5.26 -5.80 17.05
C ILE A 72 -5.44 -4.75 15.95
N LEU A 73 -5.02 -3.51 16.19
CA LEU A 73 -5.00 -2.47 15.17
C LEU A 73 -4.10 -2.87 13.99
N PHE A 74 -2.91 -3.43 14.25
CA PHE A 74 -2.02 -3.91 13.20
C PHE A 74 -2.67 -5.01 12.35
N LEU A 75 -3.29 -6.01 12.98
CA LEU A 75 -4.00 -7.08 12.28
C LEU A 75 -5.23 -6.57 11.50
N LEU A 76 -5.96 -5.62 12.06
CA LEU A 76 -7.10 -4.98 11.40
C LEU A 76 -6.65 -4.24 10.14
N ILE A 77 -5.53 -3.51 10.21
CA ILE A 77 -4.94 -2.84 9.04
C ILE A 77 -4.55 -3.86 7.98
N ILE A 78 -3.92 -4.99 8.35
CA ILE A 78 -3.63 -6.10 7.42
C ILE A 78 -4.89 -6.62 6.75
N SER A 79 -5.93 -6.90 7.51
CA SER A 79 -7.19 -7.42 6.98
C SER A 79 -7.84 -6.44 6.00
N VAL A 80 -8.01 -5.18 6.42
CA VAL A 80 -8.62 -4.13 5.58
C VAL A 80 -7.79 -3.86 4.33
N PHE A 81 -6.46 -3.79 4.46
CA PHE A 81 -5.56 -3.64 3.32
C PHE A 81 -5.79 -4.74 2.29
N TRP A 82 -5.86 -6.01 2.71
CA TRP A 82 -6.06 -7.12 1.79
C TRP A 82 -7.44 -7.15 1.14
N VAL A 83 -8.48 -6.70 1.85
CA VAL A 83 -9.81 -6.49 1.26
C VAL A 83 -9.74 -5.45 0.15
N VAL A 84 -9.17 -4.27 0.44
CA VAL A 84 -9.05 -3.18 -0.54
C VAL A 84 -8.15 -3.57 -1.72
N ARG A 85 -7.02 -4.22 -1.45
CA ARG A 85 -6.06 -4.68 -2.47
C ARG A 85 -6.70 -5.70 -3.40
N SER A 86 -7.28 -6.77 -2.84
CA SER A 86 -7.90 -7.85 -3.61
C SER A 86 -9.06 -7.32 -4.44
N TYR A 87 -9.94 -6.50 -3.84
CA TYR A 87 -11.07 -5.92 -4.54
C TYR A 87 -10.63 -5.00 -5.69
N GLY A 88 -9.65 -4.12 -5.45
CA GLY A 88 -9.14 -3.23 -6.47
C GLY A 88 -8.44 -3.97 -7.62
N GLU A 89 -7.72 -5.05 -7.35
CA GLU A 89 -7.16 -5.92 -8.40
C GLU A 89 -8.25 -6.63 -9.19
N THR A 90 -9.28 -7.17 -8.53
CA THR A 90 -10.41 -7.79 -9.23
C THR A 90 -11.07 -6.81 -10.19
N ILE A 91 -11.36 -5.58 -9.73
CA ILE A 91 -11.93 -4.52 -10.58
C ILE A 91 -10.97 -4.16 -11.72
N TYR A 92 -9.68 -4.00 -11.43
CA TYR A 92 -8.68 -3.66 -12.43
C TYR A 92 -8.64 -4.71 -13.55
N TRP A 93 -8.47 -5.99 -13.20
CA TRP A 93 -8.39 -7.08 -14.18
C TRP A 93 -9.68 -7.25 -14.96
N PHE A 94 -10.84 -7.11 -14.30
CA PHE A 94 -12.13 -7.13 -14.98
C PHE A 94 -12.23 -6.00 -16.02
N ASN A 95 -11.92 -4.76 -15.63
CA ASN A 95 -11.99 -3.63 -16.57
C ASN A 95 -10.95 -3.72 -17.69
N GLN A 96 -9.77 -4.29 -17.41
CA GLN A 96 -8.72 -4.48 -18.39
C GLN A 96 -9.16 -5.42 -19.53
N GLN A 97 -10.10 -6.34 -19.29
CA GLN A 97 -10.65 -7.23 -20.32
C GLN A 97 -11.59 -6.51 -21.32
N PHE A 98 -12.27 -5.45 -20.89
CA PHE A 98 -13.37 -4.85 -21.66
C PHE A 98 -13.12 -3.37 -22.06
N SER A 99 -12.14 -2.71 -21.47
CA SER A 99 -11.91 -1.27 -21.67
C SER A 99 -10.89 -0.96 -22.76
N LYS A 100 -11.19 0.02 -23.61
CA LYS A 100 -10.18 0.69 -24.45
C LYS A 100 -9.43 1.68 -23.56
N ILE A 101 -8.11 1.50 -23.43
CA ILE A 101 -7.27 2.34 -22.58
C ILE A 101 -7.29 3.79 -23.11
N ASN A 102 -8.01 4.68 -22.43
CA ASN A 102 -7.98 6.12 -22.66
C ASN A 102 -7.62 6.81 -21.34
N ARG A 103 -6.44 7.41 -21.27
CA ARG A 103 -5.87 7.95 -20.02
C ARG A 103 -5.23 9.31 -20.26
N ASN A 104 -5.24 10.14 -19.22
CA ASN A 104 -4.56 11.43 -19.23
C ASN A 104 -3.05 11.23 -19.46
N PRO A 105 -2.36 12.15 -20.18
CA PRO A 105 -0.93 12.01 -20.45
C PRO A 105 -0.14 11.80 -19.15
N PRO A 106 0.76 10.80 -19.08
CA PRO A 106 1.46 10.49 -17.83
C PRO A 106 2.40 11.63 -17.40
N LYS A 107 2.93 12.40 -18.36
CA LYS A 107 3.91 13.48 -18.14
C LYS A 107 3.40 14.64 -17.28
N ILE A 108 2.09 14.86 -17.22
CA ILE A 108 1.48 15.94 -16.43
C ILE A 108 1.27 15.54 -14.95
N LEU A 109 1.50 14.28 -14.60
CA LEU A 109 1.21 13.74 -13.28
C LEU A 109 2.42 13.89 -12.35
N LEU A 110 2.17 14.19 -11.07
CA LEU A 110 3.19 14.55 -10.07
C LEU A 110 4.30 13.50 -9.92
N PHE A 111 3.93 12.21 -9.96
CA PHE A 111 4.87 11.10 -9.75
C PHE A 111 5.64 10.70 -11.01
N TYR A 112 5.36 11.31 -12.17
CA TYR A 112 6.07 11.00 -13.42
C TYR A 112 7.58 11.22 -13.33
N LYS A 113 8.03 12.19 -12.52
CA LYS A 113 9.45 12.45 -12.27
C LYS A 113 10.20 11.28 -11.60
N TYR A 114 9.50 10.31 -11.03
CA TYR A 114 10.12 9.15 -10.36
C TYR A 114 9.96 7.86 -11.15
N PHE A 115 8.84 7.70 -11.88
CA PHE A 115 8.50 6.45 -12.56
C PHE A 115 8.64 6.52 -14.09
N HIS A 116 8.70 7.72 -14.67
CA HIS A 116 9.08 8.03 -16.05
C HIS A 116 8.26 7.36 -17.17
N ASN A 117 7.19 6.66 -16.85
CA ASN A 117 6.34 5.97 -17.83
C ASN A 117 4.89 5.87 -17.31
N ASP A 118 4.06 5.13 -18.05
CA ASP A 118 2.64 4.89 -17.80
C ASP A 118 2.31 4.26 -16.43
N SER A 119 3.33 3.72 -15.75
CA SER A 119 3.17 3.14 -14.41
C SER A 119 2.60 4.12 -13.39
N VAL A 120 2.80 5.43 -13.61
CA VAL A 120 2.25 6.48 -12.76
C VAL A 120 0.75 6.29 -12.51
N TRP A 121 -0.02 5.81 -13.50
CA TRP A 121 -1.45 5.60 -13.30
C TRP A 121 -1.75 4.55 -12.22
N PHE A 122 -1.05 3.40 -12.24
CA PHE A 122 -1.25 2.40 -11.19
C PHE A 122 -0.64 2.87 -9.85
N ILE A 123 0.41 3.71 -9.87
CA ILE A 123 0.93 4.34 -8.65
C ILE A 123 -0.16 5.17 -7.96
N TYR A 124 -0.93 5.97 -8.71
CA TYR A 124 -2.09 6.68 -8.13
C TYR A 124 -3.15 5.72 -7.61
N GLN A 125 -3.46 4.65 -8.35
CA GLN A 125 -4.42 3.63 -7.90
C GLN A 125 -4.01 3.03 -6.55
N ILE A 126 -2.76 2.61 -6.37
CA ILE A 126 -2.31 1.99 -5.13
C ILE A 126 -2.17 2.99 -3.98
N ILE A 127 -1.85 4.27 -4.25
CA ILE A 127 -1.93 5.34 -3.24
C ILE A 127 -3.36 5.44 -2.71
N TRP A 128 -4.36 5.45 -3.60
CA TRP A 128 -5.77 5.48 -3.19
C TRP A 128 -6.20 4.22 -2.47
N GLN A 129 -5.64 3.05 -2.78
CA GLN A 129 -5.86 1.83 -1.99
C GLN A 129 -5.37 2.02 -0.55
N CYS A 130 -4.18 2.59 -0.34
CA CYS A 130 -3.68 2.91 1.00
C CYS A 130 -4.59 3.91 1.74
N VAL A 131 -5.00 4.99 1.06
CA VAL A 131 -5.91 6.00 1.64
C VAL A 131 -7.25 5.37 2.01
N THR A 132 -7.80 4.52 1.16
CA THR A 132 -9.07 3.80 1.41
C THR A 132 -8.93 2.91 2.64
N ALA A 133 -7.83 2.15 2.76
CA ALA A 133 -7.61 1.28 3.90
C ALA A 133 -7.55 2.05 5.22
N VAL A 134 -6.80 3.17 5.27
CA VAL A 134 -6.77 4.05 6.46
C VAL A 134 -8.15 4.64 6.74
N SER A 135 -8.85 5.12 5.70
CA SER A 135 -10.16 5.76 5.84
C SER A 135 -11.22 4.81 6.40
N ILE A 136 -11.23 3.54 5.99
CA ILE A 136 -12.13 2.51 6.55
C ILE A 136 -11.89 2.35 8.05
N ILE A 137 -10.62 2.29 8.48
CA ILE A 137 -10.27 2.07 9.88
C ILE A 137 -10.63 3.30 10.71
N THR A 138 -10.35 4.50 10.19
CA THR A 138 -10.78 5.76 10.81
C THR A 138 -12.30 5.82 10.92
N ALA A 139 -13.03 5.43 9.88
CA ALA A 139 -14.49 5.41 9.89
C ALA A 139 -15.04 4.44 10.95
N ILE A 140 -14.50 3.23 11.06
CA ILE A 140 -14.85 2.26 12.10
C ILE A 140 -14.63 2.86 13.50
N TYR A 141 -13.47 3.48 13.72
CA TYR A 141 -13.13 4.10 15.00
C TYR A 141 -14.07 5.26 15.37
N LEU A 142 -14.31 6.18 14.44
CA LEU A 142 -15.19 7.33 14.67
C LEU A 142 -16.65 6.90 14.87
N SER A 143 -17.10 5.88 14.14
CA SER A 143 -18.45 5.31 14.31
C SER A 143 -18.64 4.73 15.71
N HIS A 144 -17.63 4.01 16.22
CA HIS A 144 -17.65 3.48 17.59
C HIS A 144 -17.68 4.57 18.65
N LEU A 145 -16.91 5.65 18.46
CA LEU A 145 -16.95 6.80 19.38
C LEU A 145 -18.31 7.50 19.36
N TRP A 146 -18.88 7.69 18.17
CA TRP A 146 -20.20 8.30 18.01
C TRP A 146 -21.29 7.49 18.73
N LEU A 147 -21.32 6.17 18.55
CA LEU A 147 -22.28 5.29 19.23
C LEU A 147 -22.14 5.29 20.76
N LYS A 148 -20.94 5.57 21.30
CA LYS A 148 -20.74 5.72 22.75
C LYS A 148 -21.15 7.08 23.30
N SER A 149 -21.27 8.08 22.44
CA SER A 149 -21.64 9.45 22.83
C SER A 149 -23.16 9.67 22.83
N ILE A 150 -23.92 8.75 22.24
CA ILE A 150 -25.38 8.67 22.31
C ILE A 150 -25.76 7.87 23.55
#